data_AF-A0A846J6S6-F1
#
_entry.id   AF-A0A846J6S6-F1
#
_cell.length_a   1.000
_cell.length_b   1.000
_cell.length_c   1.000
_cell.angle_alpha   90.00
_cell.angle_beta   90.00
_cell.angle_gamma   90.00
#
_symmetry.space_group_name_H-M   'P 1'
#
loop_
_entity.id
_entity.type
_entity.pdbx_description
1 polymer ?
#
loop_
_entity_poly.entity_id
_entity_poly.type
_entity_poly.pdbx_seq_one_letter_code
_entity_poly.pdbx_strand_id
1 'polypeptide(L)'
;MKYDDFEKILLEDLGWRKKEISQLYLMASDVENEILLKSMILILYAHWEGYIKQSSKLYIKYICEKKVKICDLTYNFKAIVLKLNVANIIDSRENFNLSNEIKFMDKFEKMQTKKFKIAIDINDEFDNVIINTHDNLNPKVFRNILNILGLKYLDSFTSRENYINSNLLGNRNAIGHGSKFNSEIQDNFALCINDVSKLKTFIIKMIDFYTSMLLDYVENEFYLVSNKCQKEKYDTEKDEEFKLILEKIDKDNENKDVS
;
A
#
# COMPACT_ATOMS: atom_id res chain seq x y z
N MET A 1 9.64 18.58 -4.44
CA MET A 1 8.91 18.32 -3.19
C MET A 1 9.95 18.24 -2.10
N LYS A 2 9.84 19.09 -1.08
CA LYS A 2 10.67 18.95 0.12
C LYS A 2 10.11 17.83 1.00
N TYR A 3 10.89 17.38 1.99
CA TYR A 3 10.44 16.40 2.98
C TYR A 3 9.15 16.89 3.65
N ASP A 4 9.15 18.11 4.17
CA ASP A 4 8.00 18.69 4.88
C ASP A 4 6.73 18.75 4.02
N ASP A 5 6.87 19.01 2.72
CA ASP A 5 5.72 19.03 1.80
C ASP A 5 5.14 17.60 1.62
N PHE A 6 6.03 16.60 1.49
CA PHE A 6 5.63 15.20 1.36
C PHE A 6 4.93 14.70 2.62
N GLU A 7 5.56 14.92 3.77
CA GLU A 7 5.03 14.55 5.08
C GLU A 7 3.67 15.20 5.31
N LYS A 8 3.56 16.51 5.06
CA LYS A 8 2.30 17.24 5.23
C LYS A 8 1.17 16.65 4.37
N ILE A 9 1.39 16.45 3.07
CA ILE A 9 0.37 15.91 2.17
C ILE A 9 -0.05 14.50 2.63
N LEU A 10 0.92 13.67 3.02
CA LEU A 10 0.68 12.30 3.44
C LEU A 10 -0.11 12.22 4.75
N LEU A 11 0.20 13.08 5.73
CA LEU A 11 -0.47 13.14 7.01
C LEU A 11 -1.85 13.81 6.93
N GLU A 12 -2.05 14.78 6.04
CA GLU A 12 -3.36 15.38 5.78
C GLU A 12 -4.34 14.36 5.18
N ASP A 13 -3.92 13.57 4.18
CA ASP A 13 -4.76 12.49 3.61
C ASP A 13 -5.06 11.42 4.66
N LEU A 14 -4.06 10.98 5.43
CA LEU A 14 -4.23 10.02 6.52
C LEU A 14 -5.23 10.51 7.58
N GLY A 15 -5.11 11.79 7.97
CA GLY A 15 -5.98 12.42 8.97
C GLY A 15 -7.44 12.46 8.52
N TRP A 16 -7.70 12.80 7.25
CA TRP A 16 -9.04 12.78 6.68
C TRP A 16 -9.66 11.38 6.70
N ARG A 17 -8.93 10.35 6.27
CA ARG A 17 -9.41 8.95 6.29
C ARG A 17 -9.75 8.48 7.70
N LYS A 18 -8.86 8.72 8.66
CA LYS A 18 -9.09 8.37 10.07
C LYS A 18 -10.31 9.07 10.64
N LYS A 19 -10.55 10.32 10.26
CA LYS A 19 -11.71 11.10 10.68
C LYS A 19 -13.01 10.45 10.17
N GLU A 20 -13.10 10.12 8.88
CA GLU A 20 -14.29 9.48 8.31
C GLU A 20 -14.57 8.10 8.93
N ILE A 21 -13.54 7.26 9.06
CA ILE A 21 -13.64 5.96 9.73
C ILE A 21 -14.14 6.12 11.16
N SER A 22 -13.63 7.10 11.91
CA SER A 22 -13.99 7.33 13.31
C SER A 22 -15.42 7.85 13.45
N GLN A 23 -15.84 8.77 12.57
CA GLN A 23 -17.19 9.31 12.57
C GLN A 23 -18.23 8.22 12.29
N LEU A 24 -18.01 7.39 11.27
CA LEU A 24 -18.94 6.30 10.96
C LEU A 24 -18.94 5.23 12.07
N TYR A 25 -17.79 4.95 12.69
CA TYR A 25 -17.71 4.00 13.80
C TYR A 25 -18.52 4.47 15.01
N LEU A 26 -18.49 5.76 15.34
CA LEU A 26 -19.28 6.31 16.45
C LEU A 26 -20.79 6.13 16.19
N MET A 27 -21.25 6.41 14.97
CA MET A 27 -22.65 6.18 14.58
C MET A 27 -23.04 4.70 14.66
N ALA A 28 -22.16 3.81 14.19
CA ALA A 28 -22.39 2.37 14.22
C ALA A 28 -22.41 1.81 15.66
N SER A 29 -21.62 2.39 16.56
CA SER A 29 -21.54 1.95 17.98
C SER A 29 -22.76 2.36 18.80
N ASP A 30 -23.45 3.43 18.41
CA ASP A 30 -24.61 3.95 19.16
C ASP A 30 -25.90 3.17 18.86
N VAL A 31 -26.08 2.75 17.60
CA VAL A 31 -27.32 2.12 17.13
C VAL A 31 -27.18 0.60 16.94
N GLU A 32 -25.95 0.09 16.82
CA GLU A 32 -25.64 -1.33 16.49
C GLU A 32 -26.46 -1.87 15.31
N ASN A 33 -26.60 -1.04 14.26
CA ASN A 33 -27.38 -1.37 13.08
C ASN A 33 -26.55 -2.15 12.04
N GLU A 34 -27.07 -3.28 11.55
CA GLU A 34 -26.40 -4.12 10.55
C GLU A 34 -25.99 -3.35 9.28
N ILE A 35 -26.81 -2.41 8.81
CA ILE A 35 -26.50 -1.57 7.63
C ILE A 35 -25.28 -0.70 7.92
N LEU A 36 -25.18 -0.13 9.12
CA LEU A 36 -24.04 0.68 9.53
C LEU A 36 -22.78 -0.18 9.67
N LEU A 37 -22.88 -1.39 10.21
CA LEU A 37 -21.76 -2.33 10.32
C LEU A 37 -21.26 -2.79 8.94
N LYS A 38 -22.17 -3.06 7.99
CA LYS A 38 -21.80 -3.34 6.59
C LYS A 38 -21.11 -2.14 5.94
N SER A 39 -21.64 -0.95 6.17
CA SER A 39 -21.08 0.30 5.66
C SER A 39 -19.66 0.53 6.21
N MET A 40 -19.43 0.22 7.49
CA MET A 40 -18.10 0.29 8.10
C MET A 40 -17.09 -0.60 7.38
N ILE A 41 -17.43 -1.83 7.04
CA ILE A 41 -16.51 -2.74 6.33
C ILE A 41 -16.17 -2.20 4.94
N LEU A 42 -17.17 -1.68 4.22
CA LEU A 42 -16.95 -1.07 2.89
C LEU A 42 -16.04 0.15 2.98
N ILE A 43 -16.28 1.05 3.94
CA ILE A 43 -15.48 2.26 4.16
C ILE A 43 -14.06 1.93 4.63
N LEU A 44 -13.89 0.96 5.53
CA LEU A 44 -12.57 0.49 5.94
C LEU A 44 -11.75 -0.02 4.75
N TYR A 45 -12.37 -0.85 3.90
CA TYR A 45 -11.73 -1.36 2.70
C TYR A 45 -11.39 -0.23 1.71
N ALA A 46 -12.33 0.66 1.42
CA ALA A 46 -12.12 1.77 0.49
C ALA A 46 -10.99 2.71 0.97
N HIS A 47 -10.94 3.01 2.27
CA HIS A 47 -9.86 3.81 2.81
C HIS A 47 -8.51 3.10 2.79
N TRP A 48 -8.46 1.81 3.11
CA TRP A 48 -7.26 0.99 2.98
C TRP A 48 -6.72 1.00 1.54
N GLU A 49 -7.55 0.60 0.57
CA GLU A 49 -7.15 0.54 -0.83
C GLU A 49 -6.73 1.92 -1.37
N GLY A 50 -7.57 2.92 -1.17
CA GLY A 50 -7.31 4.27 -1.66
C GLY A 50 -6.07 4.88 -1.03
N TYR A 51 -5.81 4.64 0.27
CA TYR A 51 -4.64 5.22 0.93
C TYR A 51 -3.37 4.62 0.37
N ILE A 52 -3.29 3.28 0.30
CA ILE A 52 -2.14 2.59 -0.27
C ILE A 52 -1.88 3.09 -1.68
N LYS A 53 -2.91 3.23 -2.52
CA LYS A 53 -2.74 3.74 -3.89
C LYS A 53 -2.18 5.16 -3.91
N GLN A 54 -2.82 6.10 -3.20
CA GLN A 54 -2.47 7.52 -3.29
C GLN A 54 -1.13 7.86 -2.67
N SER A 55 -0.82 7.31 -1.50
CA SER A 55 0.48 7.49 -0.86
C SER A 55 1.62 6.84 -1.65
N SER A 56 1.38 5.68 -2.29
CA SER A 56 2.35 5.06 -3.21
C SER A 56 2.68 5.95 -4.41
N LYS A 57 1.64 6.56 -5.02
CA LYS A 57 1.84 7.52 -6.13
C LYS A 57 2.60 8.75 -5.67
N LEU A 58 2.26 9.29 -4.49
CA LEU A 58 2.93 10.44 -3.89
C LEU A 58 4.42 10.15 -3.65
N TYR A 59 4.75 8.95 -3.15
CA TYR A 59 6.14 8.53 -2.93
C TYR A 59 6.95 8.48 -4.23
N ILE A 60 6.40 7.90 -5.32
CA ILE A 60 7.11 7.90 -6.61
C ILE A 60 7.26 9.32 -7.15
N LYS A 61 6.24 10.17 -7.01
CA LYS A 61 6.30 11.59 -7.39
C LYS A 61 7.41 12.33 -6.64
N TYR A 62 7.53 12.10 -5.33
CA TYR A 62 8.61 12.66 -4.52
C TYR A 62 9.99 12.34 -5.12
N ILE A 63 10.24 11.06 -5.43
CA ILE A 63 11.53 10.61 -5.97
C ILE A 63 11.79 11.20 -7.37
N CYS A 64 10.76 11.31 -8.22
CA CYS A 64 10.88 12.00 -9.51
C CYS A 64 11.35 13.45 -9.32
N GLU A 65 10.83 14.15 -8.32
CA GLU A 65 11.17 15.55 -8.06
C GLU A 65 12.56 15.73 -7.44
N LYS A 66 13.15 14.68 -6.83
CA LYS A 66 14.54 14.68 -6.39
C LYS A 66 15.55 14.67 -7.53
N LYS A 67 15.13 14.35 -8.76
CA LYS A 67 15.99 14.42 -9.96
C LYS A 67 17.27 13.58 -9.83
N VAL A 68 17.20 12.48 -9.09
CA VAL A 68 18.28 11.49 -8.91
C VAL A 68 18.55 10.79 -10.24
N LYS A 69 19.80 10.40 -10.51
CA LYS A 69 20.12 9.61 -11.71
C LYS A 69 19.62 8.18 -11.55
N ILE A 70 19.16 7.58 -12.64
CA ILE A 70 18.61 6.21 -12.63
C ILE A 70 19.65 5.18 -12.15
N CYS A 71 20.94 5.37 -12.44
CA CYS A 71 22.02 4.49 -11.98
C CYS A 71 22.12 4.40 -10.46
N ASP A 72 21.79 5.49 -9.76
CA ASP A 72 21.93 5.64 -8.31
C ASP A 72 20.70 5.10 -7.55
N LEU A 73 19.59 4.83 -8.26
CA LEU A 73 18.37 4.28 -7.69
C LEU A 73 18.38 2.75 -7.59
N THR A 74 17.61 2.23 -6.65
CA THR A 74 17.37 0.79 -6.49
C THR A 74 16.69 0.15 -7.71
N TYR A 75 16.82 -1.18 -7.84
CA TYR A 75 16.41 -1.91 -9.03
C TYR A 75 14.91 -1.80 -9.36
N ASN A 76 14.04 -1.62 -8.37
CA ASN A 76 12.61 -1.42 -8.60
C ASN A 76 12.34 -0.17 -9.47
N PHE A 77 13.04 0.95 -9.24
CA PHE A 77 12.89 2.14 -10.08
C PHE A 77 13.48 1.94 -11.49
N LYS A 78 14.61 1.23 -11.59
CA LYS A 78 15.18 0.83 -12.89
C LYS A 78 14.20 -0.04 -13.68
N ALA A 79 13.51 -0.96 -13.00
CA ALA A 79 12.48 -1.81 -13.60
C ALA A 79 11.25 -1.02 -14.06
N ILE A 80 10.84 0.04 -13.36
CA ILE A 80 9.76 0.93 -13.83
C ILE A 80 10.18 1.63 -15.13
N VAL A 81 11.39 2.20 -15.18
CA VAL A 81 11.91 2.83 -16.41
C VAL A 81 11.98 1.82 -17.56
N LEU A 82 12.44 0.60 -17.27
CA LEU A 82 12.48 -0.49 -18.22
C LEU A 82 11.08 -0.81 -18.78
N LYS A 83 10.08 -1.02 -17.91
CA LYS A 83 8.68 -1.31 -18.29
C LYS A 83 8.14 -0.25 -19.24
N LEU A 84 8.30 1.03 -18.91
CA LEU A 84 7.80 2.14 -19.74
C LEU A 84 8.49 2.21 -21.10
N ASN A 85 9.77 1.86 -21.18
CA ASN A 85 10.49 1.86 -22.45
C ASN A 85 10.17 0.65 -23.32
N VAL A 86 9.98 -0.53 -22.72
CA VAL A 86 9.57 -1.73 -23.45
C VAL A 86 8.16 -1.56 -24.02
N ALA A 87 7.24 -0.96 -23.27
CA ALA A 87 5.90 -0.63 -23.77
C ALA A 87 5.96 0.21 -25.07
N ASN A 88 6.81 1.24 -25.10
CA ASN A 88 7.00 2.07 -26.31
C ASN A 88 7.53 1.28 -27.53
N ILE A 89 8.30 0.21 -27.32
CA ILE A 89 8.85 -0.64 -28.41
C ILE A 89 7.77 -1.58 -28.93
N ILE A 90 6.98 -2.16 -28.02
CA ILE A 90 5.84 -3.01 -28.39
C ILE A 90 4.84 -2.18 -29.20
N ASP A 91 4.55 -0.95 -28.76
CA ASP A 91 3.63 -0.04 -29.44
C ASP A 91 4.16 0.43 -30.80
N SER A 92 5.48 0.57 -30.96
CA SER A 92 6.10 0.94 -32.25
C SER A 92 6.12 -0.19 -33.28
N ARG A 93 5.69 -1.41 -32.92
CA ARG A 93 5.71 -2.63 -33.75
C ARG A 93 7.08 -2.93 -34.36
N GLU A 94 8.16 -2.47 -33.73
CA GLU A 94 9.50 -2.86 -34.15
C GLU A 94 9.69 -4.34 -33.84
N ASN A 95 9.97 -5.15 -34.88
CA ASN A 95 10.21 -6.59 -34.70
C ASN A 95 11.38 -6.80 -33.72
N PHE A 96 11.21 -7.71 -32.76
CA PHE A 96 12.31 -8.21 -31.94
C PHE A 96 13.30 -8.96 -32.84
N ASN A 97 14.40 -8.28 -33.15
CA ASN A 97 15.57 -8.87 -33.78
C ASN A 97 16.80 -8.41 -32.99
N LEU A 98 17.91 -9.13 -33.15
CA LEU A 98 19.13 -8.89 -32.38
C LEU A 98 19.67 -7.45 -32.54
N SER A 99 19.47 -6.81 -33.70
CA SER A 99 19.89 -5.42 -33.91
C SER A 99 19.08 -4.44 -33.07
N ASN A 100 17.77 -4.64 -32.98
CA ASN A 100 16.88 -3.81 -32.16
C ASN A 100 17.12 -4.05 -30.66
N GLU A 101 17.44 -5.28 -30.25
CA GLU A 101 17.83 -5.62 -28.88
C GLU A 101 19.16 -4.93 -28.48
N ILE A 102 20.17 -4.93 -29.35
CA ILE A 102 21.44 -4.21 -29.11
C ILE A 102 21.19 -2.70 -28.98
N LYS A 103 20.39 -2.11 -29.87
CA LYS A 103 20.01 -0.68 -29.79
C LYS A 103 19.26 -0.38 -28.51
N PHE A 104 18.38 -1.29 -28.07
CA PHE A 104 17.66 -1.16 -26.82
C PHE A 104 18.61 -1.15 -25.61
N MET A 105 19.58 -2.08 -25.58
CA MET A 105 20.59 -2.14 -24.52
C MET A 105 21.44 -0.87 -24.45
N ASP A 106 21.94 -0.38 -25.59
CA ASP A 106 22.68 0.89 -25.67
C ASP A 106 21.82 2.08 -25.19
N LYS A 107 20.55 2.13 -25.59
CA LYS A 107 19.61 3.16 -25.12
C LYS A 107 19.39 3.07 -23.60
N PHE A 108 19.23 1.86 -23.06
CA PHE A 108 19.01 1.62 -21.64
C PHE A 108 20.23 1.99 -20.80
N GLU A 109 21.44 1.65 -21.25
CA GLU A 109 22.70 2.05 -20.61
C GLU A 109 22.85 3.58 -20.59
N LYS A 110 22.61 4.25 -21.72
CA LYS A 110 22.61 5.71 -21.80
C LYS A 110 21.58 6.35 -20.87
N MET A 111 20.43 5.70 -20.67
CA MET A 111 19.38 6.16 -19.75
C MET A 111 19.80 6.09 -18.28
N GLN A 112 20.71 5.19 -17.89
CA GLN A 112 21.14 5.09 -16.50
C GLN A 112 21.69 6.43 -15.96
N THR A 113 22.31 7.25 -16.81
CA THR A 113 22.83 8.56 -16.43
C THR A 113 21.78 9.68 -16.40
N LYS A 114 20.56 9.43 -16.93
CA LYS A 114 19.46 10.39 -16.94
C LYS A 114 18.78 10.45 -15.58
N LYS A 115 18.15 11.59 -15.32
CA LYS A 115 17.34 11.83 -14.12
C LYS A 115 16.07 10.98 -14.19
N PHE A 116 15.73 10.33 -13.09
CA PHE A 116 14.49 9.58 -12.95
C PHE A 116 13.31 10.53 -13.07
N LYS A 117 12.43 10.26 -14.03
CA LYS A 117 11.24 11.06 -14.31
C LYS A 117 10.18 10.18 -14.93
N ILE A 118 9.00 10.20 -14.34
CA ILE A 118 7.83 9.51 -14.85
C ILE A 118 6.63 10.45 -14.77
N ALA A 119 5.70 10.33 -15.71
CA ALA A 119 4.39 10.97 -15.61
C ALA A 119 3.55 10.17 -14.62
N ILE A 120 3.27 10.76 -13.47
CA ILE A 120 2.31 10.26 -12.47
C ILE A 120 1.40 11.42 -12.12
N ASP A 121 0.10 11.20 -12.27
CA ASP A 121 -0.90 12.08 -11.72
C ASP A 121 -1.42 11.49 -10.40
N ILE A 122 -1.19 12.22 -9.32
CA ILE A 122 -1.63 11.83 -7.97
C ILE A 122 -3.14 12.06 -7.78
N ASN A 123 -3.76 12.91 -8.61
CA ASN A 123 -5.18 13.24 -8.51
C ASN A 123 -6.04 12.39 -9.45
N ASP A 124 -5.42 11.72 -10.42
CA ASP A 124 -6.13 10.77 -11.29
C ASP A 124 -6.27 9.42 -10.58
N GLU A 125 -7.43 9.16 -9.98
CA GLU A 125 -7.73 7.89 -9.33
C GLU A 125 -7.76 6.70 -10.31
N PHE A 126 -7.92 6.94 -11.62
CA PHE A 126 -7.98 5.91 -12.65
C PHE A 126 -6.62 5.61 -13.28
N ASP A 127 -5.59 6.42 -13.03
CA ASP A 127 -4.22 6.09 -13.43
C ASP A 127 -3.75 4.83 -12.68
N ASN A 128 -3.61 3.76 -13.46
CA ASN A 128 -3.24 2.42 -13.04
C ASN A 128 -1.95 1.93 -13.75
N VAL A 129 -1.17 2.83 -14.36
CA VAL A 129 -0.01 2.44 -15.18
C VAL A 129 1.11 1.83 -14.32
N ILE A 130 1.35 2.42 -13.15
CA ILE A 130 2.41 2.01 -12.23
C ILE A 130 1.84 1.40 -10.96
N ILE A 131 0.97 2.12 -10.27
CA ILE A 131 0.31 1.64 -9.05
C ILE A 131 -1.11 1.21 -9.42
N ASN A 132 -1.32 -0.10 -9.48
CA ASN A 132 -2.60 -0.71 -9.80
C ASN A 132 -3.02 -1.62 -8.65
N THR A 133 -4.16 -1.32 -8.03
CA THR A 133 -4.76 -2.15 -6.98
C THR A 133 -5.67 -3.24 -7.54
N HIS A 134 -5.92 -3.24 -8.86
CA HIS A 134 -6.83 -4.12 -9.56
C HIS A 134 -8.26 -4.08 -9.02
N ASP A 135 -8.67 -2.93 -8.48
CA ASP A 135 -9.93 -2.69 -7.77
C ASP A 135 -10.19 -3.72 -6.63
N ASN A 136 -9.11 -4.35 -6.16
CA ASN A 136 -9.10 -5.42 -5.17
C ASN A 136 -7.72 -5.54 -4.50
N LEU A 137 -7.43 -4.66 -3.54
CA LEU A 137 -6.16 -4.66 -2.80
C LEU A 137 -6.07 -5.83 -1.81
N ASN A 138 -5.72 -7.01 -2.34
CA ASN A 138 -5.38 -8.19 -1.56
C ASN A 138 -3.89 -8.22 -1.16
N PRO A 139 -3.46 -9.11 -0.24
CA PRO A 139 -2.08 -9.15 0.22
C PRO A 139 -1.05 -9.37 -0.89
N LYS A 140 -1.38 -10.15 -1.93
CA LYS A 140 -0.51 -10.33 -3.10
C LYS A 140 -0.34 -9.03 -3.89
N VAL A 141 -1.42 -8.28 -4.09
CA VAL A 141 -1.38 -6.97 -4.76
C VAL A 141 -0.61 -5.96 -3.89
N PHE A 142 -0.85 -5.94 -2.59
CA PHE A 142 -0.12 -5.07 -1.65
C PHE A 142 1.39 -5.36 -1.68
N ARG A 143 1.79 -6.64 -1.61
CA ARG A 143 3.18 -7.08 -1.77
C ARG A 143 3.79 -6.61 -3.09
N ASN A 144 3.05 -6.69 -4.18
CA ASN A 144 3.50 -6.20 -5.48
C ASN A 144 3.71 -4.67 -5.47
N ILE A 145 2.79 -3.92 -4.88
CA ILE A 145 2.93 -2.46 -4.71
C ILE A 145 4.20 -2.14 -3.91
N LEU A 146 4.43 -2.77 -2.75
CA LEU A 146 5.65 -2.55 -1.96
C LEU A 146 6.91 -2.84 -2.78
N ASN A 147 6.94 -3.94 -3.55
CA ASN A 147 8.06 -4.27 -4.42
C ASN A 147 8.31 -3.20 -5.50
N ILE A 148 7.26 -2.61 -6.08
CA ILE A 148 7.37 -1.50 -7.04
C ILE A 148 8.00 -0.27 -6.38
N LEU A 149 7.60 0.04 -5.14
CA LEU A 149 8.17 1.14 -4.38
C LEU A 149 9.60 0.86 -3.86
N GLY A 150 9.98 -0.42 -3.81
CA GLY A 150 11.25 -0.86 -3.23
C GLY A 150 11.16 -1.09 -1.72
N LEU A 151 9.97 -1.09 -1.14
CA LEU A 151 9.73 -1.42 0.27
C LEU A 151 9.76 -2.94 0.47
N LYS A 152 10.36 -3.42 1.56
CA LYS A 152 10.33 -4.86 1.90
C LYS A 152 8.93 -5.24 2.39
N TYR A 153 8.40 -6.35 1.87
CA TYR A 153 7.26 -7.01 2.47
C TYR A 153 7.73 -7.82 3.69
N LEU A 154 7.45 -7.30 4.88
CA LEU A 154 7.87 -7.83 6.17
C LEU A 154 7.17 -9.15 6.51
N ASP A 155 7.80 -9.99 7.33
CA ASP A 155 7.22 -11.28 7.74
C ASP A 155 5.99 -11.05 8.63
N SER A 156 5.96 -9.95 9.38
CA SER A 156 4.80 -9.50 10.15
C SER A 156 3.59 -9.12 9.27
N PHE A 157 3.78 -8.72 8.00
CA PHE A 157 2.65 -8.62 7.08
C PHE A 157 2.16 -9.99 6.63
N THR A 158 3.10 -10.91 6.36
CA THR A 158 2.79 -12.29 5.94
C THR A 158 1.92 -12.99 6.98
N SER A 159 2.19 -12.80 8.28
CA SER A 159 1.42 -13.41 9.36
C SER A 159 -0.04 -12.94 9.44
N ARG A 160 -0.41 -11.84 8.78
CA ARG A 160 -1.76 -11.24 8.78
C ARG A 160 -2.49 -11.36 7.45
N GLU A 161 -1.92 -12.02 6.44
CA GLU A 161 -2.58 -12.18 5.14
C GLU A 161 -3.93 -12.87 5.27
N ASN A 162 -4.01 -13.96 6.07
CA ASN A 162 -5.27 -14.68 6.29
C ASN A 162 -6.33 -13.80 6.96
N TYR A 163 -5.94 -12.98 7.93
CA TYR A 163 -6.85 -12.06 8.60
C TYR A 163 -7.39 -11.00 7.62
N ILE A 164 -6.55 -10.42 6.76
CA ILE A 164 -7.00 -9.48 5.72
C ILE A 164 -7.94 -10.18 4.72
N ASN A 165 -7.56 -11.35 4.23
CA ASN A 165 -8.34 -12.10 3.25
C ASN A 165 -9.73 -12.46 3.76
N SER A 166 -9.83 -12.99 4.97
CA SER A 166 -11.11 -13.43 5.53
C SER A 166 -11.92 -12.25 6.08
N ASN A 167 -11.33 -11.43 6.96
CA ASN A 167 -12.09 -10.49 7.78
C ASN A 167 -12.36 -9.15 7.07
N LEU A 168 -11.51 -8.75 6.12
CA LEU A 168 -11.74 -7.56 5.30
C LEU A 168 -12.30 -7.91 3.93
N LEU A 169 -11.55 -8.65 3.12
CA LEU A 169 -11.87 -8.85 1.70
C LEU A 169 -13.07 -9.77 1.50
N GLY A 170 -13.10 -10.91 2.20
CA GLY A 170 -14.20 -11.86 2.17
C GLY A 170 -15.52 -11.18 2.53
N ASN A 171 -15.53 -10.45 3.65
CA ASN A 171 -16.68 -9.68 4.10
C ASN A 171 -17.07 -8.55 3.13
N ARG A 172 -16.11 -7.75 2.65
CA ARG A 172 -16.36 -6.70 1.65
C ARG A 172 -16.99 -7.28 0.38
N ASN A 173 -16.49 -8.40 -0.12
CA ASN A 173 -17.01 -9.03 -1.32
C ASN A 173 -18.43 -9.58 -1.09
N ALA A 174 -18.68 -10.27 0.02
CA ALA A 174 -20.01 -10.75 0.37
C ALA A 174 -21.03 -9.60 0.43
N ILE A 175 -20.67 -8.50 1.09
CA ILE A 175 -21.53 -7.30 1.20
C ILE A 175 -21.73 -6.65 -0.19
N GLY A 176 -20.65 -6.45 -0.94
CA GLY A 176 -20.70 -5.80 -2.26
C GLY A 176 -21.51 -6.60 -3.30
N HIS A 177 -21.53 -7.92 -3.20
CA HIS A 177 -22.36 -8.79 -4.05
C HIS A 177 -23.81 -8.93 -3.54
N GLY A 178 -24.17 -8.32 -2.42
CA GLY A 178 -25.52 -8.38 -1.85
C GLY A 178 -25.86 -9.74 -1.23
N SER A 179 -24.87 -10.57 -0.93
CA SER A 179 -25.09 -11.83 -0.23
C SER A 179 -25.65 -11.56 1.16
N LYS A 180 -26.62 -12.35 1.59
CA LYS A 180 -27.02 -12.35 3.01
C LYS A 180 -25.80 -12.73 3.84
N PHE A 181 -25.51 -11.94 4.86
CA PHE A 181 -24.45 -12.26 5.80
C PHE A 181 -24.77 -13.60 6.45
N ASN A 182 -23.79 -14.51 6.47
CA ASN A 182 -23.97 -15.83 7.07
C ASN A 182 -22.77 -16.13 7.98
N SER A 183 -23.00 -15.93 9.28
CA SER A 183 -22.02 -16.18 10.34
C SER A 183 -21.56 -17.64 10.42
N GLU A 184 -22.28 -18.60 9.82
CA GLU A 184 -21.88 -20.01 9.78
C GLU A 184 -20.80 -20.29 8.71
N ILE A 185 -20.63 -19.38 7.74
CA ILE A 185 -19.64 -19.50 6.65
C ILE A 185 -18.41 -18.62 6.92
N GLN A 186 -18.57 -17.56 7.72
CA GLN A 186 -17.51 -16.60 8.04
C GLN A 186 -16.78 -17.00 9.33
N ASP A 187 -15.58 -17.58 9.19
CA ASP A 187 -14.71 -17.92 10.32
C ASP A 187 -14.50 -16.71 11.25
N ASN A 188 -14.95 -16.84 12.50
CA ASN A 188 -14.70 -15.88 13.58
C ASN A 188 -15.06 -14.42 13.26
N PHE A 189 -16.11 -14.19 12.46
CA PHE A 189 -16.63 -12.85 12.20
C PHE A 189 -18.16 -12.89 12.17
N ALA A 190 -18.81 -12.31 13.18
CA ALA A 190 -20.25 -12.31 13.37
C ALA A 190 -20.94 -11.02 12.91
N LEU A 191 -20.19 -10.08 12.32
CA LEU A 191 -20.68 -8.74 11.96
C LEU A 191 -21.33 -8.04 13.17
N CYS A 192 -20.63 -8.04 14.29
CA CYS A 192 -20.98 -7.25 15.47
C CYS A 192 -20.05 -6.04 15.61
N ILE A 193 -20.40 -5.11 16.50
CA ILE A 193 -19.59 -3.92 16.72
C ILE A 193 -18.17 -4.26 17.20
N ASN A 194 -18.01 -5.32 17.99
CA ASN A 194 -16.70 -5.76 18.47
C ASN A 194 -15.80 -6.19 17.31
N ASP A 195 -16.28 -7.04 16.40
CA ASP A 195 -15.52 -7.47 15.22
C ASP A 195 -15.12 -6.30 14.32
N VAL A 196 -16.06 -5.39 14.08
CA VAL A 196 -15.80 -4.15 13.33
C VAL A 196 -14.77 -3.27 14.06
N SER A 197 -14.81 -3.22 15.40
CA SER A 197 -13.83 -2.48 16.21
C SER A 197 -12.43 -3.06 16.11
N LYS A 198 -12.30 -4.40 16.17
CA LYS A 198 -11.03 -5.12 15.98
C LYS A 198 -10.46 -4.86 14.59
N LEU A 199 -11.30 -5.03 13.55
CA LEU A 199 -10.92 -4.80 12.17
C LEU A 199 -10.52 -3.34 11.93
N LYS A 200 -11.30 -2.37 12.44
CA LYS A 200 -10.98 -0.94 12.37
C LYS A 200 -9.62 -0.65 12.97
N THR A 201 -9.36 -1.16 14.18
CA THR A 201 -8.11 -0.94 14.91
C THR A 201 -6.93 -1.48 14.11
N PHE A 202 -7.06 -2.71 13.60
CA PHE A 202 -6.06 -3.33 12.75
C PHE A 202 -5.78 -2.52 11.47
N ILE A 203 -6.82 -2.12 10.72
CA ILE A 203 -6.65 -1.38 9.47
C ILE A 203 -6.04 0.01 9.71
N ILE A 204 -6.46 0.73 10.75
CA ILE A 204 -5.83 2.01 11.09
C ILE A 204 -4.35 1.82 11.41
N LYS A 205 -3.99 0.77 12.17
CA LYS A 205 -2.59 0.48 12.52
C LYS A 205 -1.76 0.05 11.31
N MET A 206 -2.33 -0.71 10.38
CA MET A 206 -1.71 -1.06 9.10
C MET A 206 -1.38 0.18 8.28
N ILE A 207 -2.35 1.09 8.13
CA ILE A 207 -2.18 2.35 7.39
C ILE A 207 -1.13 3.24 8.06
N ASP A 208 -1.17 3.36 9.39
CA ASP A 208 -0.19 4.13 10.17
C ASP A 208 1.22 3.60 10.01
N PHE A 209 1.38 2.28 10.11
CA PHE A 209 2.68 1.65 9.97
C PHE A 209 3.22 1.78 8.53
N TYR A 210 2.36 1.62 7.53
CA TYR A 210 2.76 1.88 6.15
C TYR A 210 3.17 3.35 5.93
N THR A 211 2.47 4.29 6.56
CA THR A 211 2.80 5.72 6.52
C THR A 211 4.20 5.98 7.09
N SER A 212 4.50 5.42 8.27
CA SER A 212 5.82 5.59 8.89
C SER A 212 6.92 5.00 8.02
N MET A 213 6.68 3.83 7.40
CA MET A 213 7.63 3.27 6.43
C MET A 213 7.92 4.23 5.27
N LEU A 214 6.90 4.88 4.69
CA LEU A 214 7.11 5.83 3.61
C LEU A 214 7.93 7.06 4.04
N LEU A 215 7.64 7.60 5.23
CA LEU A 215 8.38 8.74 5.79
C LEU A 215 9.84 8.37 6.03
N ASP A 216 10.09 7.24 6.70
CA ASP A 216 11.44 6.76 7.00
C ASP A 216 12.24 6.46 5.73
N TYR A 217 11.60 5.86 4.71
CA TYR A 217 12.25 5.58 3.42
C TYR A 217 12.64 6.85 2.67
N VAL A 218 11.85 7.91 2.81
CA VAL A 218 12.15 9.22 2.24
C VAL A 218 13.26 9.91 3.03
N GLU A 219 13.18 9.94 4.36
CA GLU A 219 14.14 10.59 5.25
C GLU A 219 15.54 9.97 5.11
N ASN A 220 15.62 8.65 5.10
CA ASN A 220 16.88 7.89 5.02
C ASN A 220 17.30 7.58 3.58
N GLU A 221 16.57 8.09 2.60
CA GLU A 221 16.83 7.92 1.16
C GLU A 221 17.06 6.46 0.73
N PHE A 222 16.27 5.51 1.27
CA PHE A 222 16.41 4.09 0.97
C PHE A 222 16.10 3.70 -0.49
N TYR A 223 15.63 4.67 -1.29
CA TYR A 223 15.55 4.58 -2.74
C TYR A 223 16.92 4.63 -3.44
N LEU A 224 18.00 4.99 -2.75
CA LEU A 224 19.37 5.02 -3.26
C LEU A 224 20.11 3.69 -3.01
N VAL A 225 20.88 3.24 -4.01
CA VAL A 225 21.72 2.03 -3.91
C VAL A 225 22.77 2.16 -2.81
N SER A 226 23.28 3.38 -2.56
CA SER A 226 24.27 3.66 -1.51
C SER A 226 23.78 3.28 -0.11
N ASN A 227 22.46 3.31 0.12
CA ASN A 227 21.87 3.15 1.45
C ASN A 227 21.34 1.72 1.68
N LYS A 228 21.66 0.78 0.78
CA LYS A 228 21.18 -0.62 0.84
C LYS A 228 21.47 -1.32 2.17
N CYS A 229 22.68 -1.19 2.70
CA CYS A 229 23.06 -1.85 3.97
C CYS A 229 22.29 -1.27 5.17
N GLN A 230 22.05 0.04 5.19
CA GLN A 230 21.24 0.69 6.23
C GLN A 230 19.78 0.26 6.12
N LYS A 231 19.25 0.20 4.90
CA LYS A 231 17.91 -0.30 4.62
C LYS A 231 17.69 -1.73 5.11
N GLU A 232 18.64 -2.65 4.90
CA GLU A 232 18.50 -4.04 5.36
C GLU A 232 18.39 -4.17 6.89
N LYS A 233 19.11 -3.30 7.62
CA LYS A 233 19.00 -3.21 9.08
C LYS A 233 17.64 -2.63 9.49
N TYR A 234 17.27 -1.50 8.89
CA TYR A 234 15.97 -0.86 9.09
C TYR A 234 14.80 -1.84 8.87
N ASP A 235 14.84 -2.59 7.76
CA ASP A 235 13.79 -3.55 7.40
C ASP A 235 13.66 -4.68 8.45
N THR A 236 14.75 -5.03 9.14
CA THR A 236 14.74 -6.04 10.23
C THR A 236 14.16 -5.44 11.52
N GLU A 237 14.60 -4.24 11.87
CA GLU A 237 14.11 -3.51 13.06
C GLU A 237 12.62 -3.19 12.95
N LYS A 238 12.16 -2.79 11.75
CA LYS A 238 10.75 -2.49 11.49
C LYS A 238 9.85 -3.70 11.51
N ASP A 239 10.36 -4.87 11.14
CA ASP A 239 9.58 -6.10 11.23
C ASP A 239 9.27 -6.43 12.70
N GLU A 240 10.27 -6.33 13.58
CA GLU A 240 10.07 -6.50 15.02
C GLU A 240 9.17 -5.41 15.62
N GLU A 241 9.32 -4.14 15.20
CA GLU A 241 8.41 -3.06 15.62
C GLU A 241 6.95 -3.41 15.26
N PHE A 242 6.71 -3.84 14.03
CA PHE A 242 5.35 -4.15 13.59
C PHE A 242 4.79 -5.38 14.28
N LYS A 243 5.61 -6.40 14.49
CA LYS A 243 5.25 -7.59 15.26
C LYS A 243 4.75 -7.23 16.66
N LEU A 244 5.46 -6.35 17.37
CA LEU A 244 5.05 -5.88 18.70
C LEU A 244 3.72 -5.10 18.67
N ILE A 245 3.49 -4.30 17.63
CA ILE A 245 2.20 -3.61 17.43
C ILE A 245 1.08 -4.63 17.26
N LEU A 246 1.30 -5.66 16.44
CA LEU A 246 0.33 -6.73 16.19
C LEU A 246 0.03 -7.56 17.44
N GLU A 247 1.05 -7.93 18.21
CA GLU A 247 0.88 -8.64 19.49
C GLU A 247 0.08 -7.82 20.50
N LYS A 248 0.27 -6.49 20.50
CA LYS A 248 -0.52 -5.58 21.34
C LYS A 248 -1.98 -5.54 20.91
N ILE A 249 -2.26 -5.50 19.60
CA ILE A 249 -3.62 -5.55 19.07
C ILE A 249 -4.31 -6.85 19.50
N ASP A 250 -3.64 -7.99 19.41
CA ASP A 250 -4.21 -9.27 19.83
C ASP A 250 -4.56 -9.27 21.32
N LYS A 251 -3.63 -8.83 22.19
CA LYS A 251 -3.87 -8.71 23.64
C LYS A 251 -5.03 -7.78 23.99
N ASP A 252 -5.11 -6.63 23.33
CA ASP A 252 -6.20 -5.66 23.53
C ASP A 252 -7.55 -6.24 23.08
N ASN A 253 -7.55 -7.13 22.07
CA ASN A 253 -8.75 -7.79 21.58
C ASN A 253 -9.20 -8.94 22.49
N GLU A 254 -8.28 -9.74 23.03
CA GLU A 254 -8.57 -10.80 24.01
C GLU A 254 -9.24 -10.23 25.27
N ASN A 255 -8.72 -9.09 25.78
CA ASN A 255 -9.30 -8.44 26.95
C ASN A 255 -10.73 -7.94 26.74
N LYS A 256 -11.11 -7.59 25.49
CA LYS A 256 -12.48 -7.16 25.14
C LYS A 256 -13.47 -8.30 25.00
N ASP A 257 -12.99 -9.52 24.72
CA ASP A 257 -13.86 -10.70 24.61
C ASP A 257 -14.22 -11.28 25.99
N VAL A 258 -13.51 -10.86 27.05
CA VAL A 258 -13.71 -11.32 28.44
C VAL A 258 -14.55 -10.34 29.27
N SER A 259 -14.76 -9.10 28.79
CA SER A 259 -15.55 -8.04 29.45
C SER A 259 -16.97 -7.96 28.94
#